data_AF-A0AAC9JY27-F1
#
_entry.id   AF-A0AAC9JY27-F1
#
_cell.length_a   1.000
_cell.length_b   1.000
_cell.length_c   1.000
_cell.angle_alpha   90.00
_cell.angle_beta   90.00
_cell.angle_gamma   90.00
#
_symmetry.space_group_name_H-M   'P 1'
#
loop_
_entity.id
_entity.type
_entity.pdbx_description
1 polymer ?
#
loop_
_entity_poly.entity_id
_entity_poly.type
_entity_poly.pdbx_seq_one_letter_code
_entity_poly.pdbx_strand_id
1 'polypeptide(L)'
;MPGRLPSVTTYAVTEATGALVPMASDEGMAVASAAILSDETLRERLAANAARDAIHRFSLTRQIAETVDWYCEIRERFSQLQDS
;
A
#
# COMPACT_ATOMS: atom_id res chain seq x y z
N MET A 1 0.66 -28.09 15.20
CA MET A 1 0.06 -27.60 13.93
C MET A 1 0.23 -26.09 13.91
N PRO A 2 1.05 -25.48 13.03
CA PRO A 2 1.14 -24.03 12.98
C PRO A 2 -0.11 -23.46 12.29
N GLY A 3 -0.64 -22.38 12.86
CA GLY A 3 -1.91 -21.75 12.49
C GLY A 3 -1.90 -21.17 11.08
N ARG A 4 -2.91 -21.56 10.29
CA ARG A 4 -3.20 -21.01 8.97
C ARG A 4 -4.04 -19.75 9.16
N LEU A 5 -3.50 -18.59 8.80
CA LEU A 5 -4.30 -17.35 8.73
C LEU A 5 -5.34 -17.47 7.60
N PRO A 6 -6.62 -17.10 7.84
CA PRO A 6 -7.67 -17.20 6.84
C PRO A 6 -7.52 -16.12 5.76
N SER A 7 -7.60 -16.57 4.49
CA SER A 7 -7.69 -15.82 3.23
C SER A 7 -6.84 -14.55 3.14
N VAL A 8 -5.53 -14.74 2.96
CA VAL A 8 -4.60 -13.67 2.58
C VAL A 8 -4.72 -13.44 1.07
N THR A 9 -5.15 -12.25 0.65
CA THR A 9 -4.89 -11.75 -0.71
C THR A 9 -3.39 -11.87 -0.94
N THR A 10 -3.00 -12.72 -1.89
CA THR A 10 -1.68 -13.36 -2.02
C THR A 10 -0.56 -12.38 -2.38
N TYR A 11 -0.20 -11.46 -1.48
CA TYR A 11 1.14 -10.90 -1.51
C TYR A 11 2.10 -11.98 -1.05
N ALA A 12 3.19 -12.20 -1.79
CA ALA A 12 4.26 -13.04 -1.30
C ALA A 12 4.71 -12.49 0.07
N VAL A 13 5.12 -13.36 1.00
CA VAL A 13 5.61 -12.95 2.34
C VAL A 13 6.81 -11.97 2.23
N THR A 14 7.42 -11.88 1.04
CA THR A 14 8.49 -10.93 0.70
C THR A 14 8.00 -9.52 0.39
N GLU A 15 6.73 -9.32 0.05
CA GLU A 15 6.17 -8.03 -0.39
C GLU A 15 5.06 -7.51 0.53
N ALA A 16 4.49 -8.37 1.37
CA ALA A 16 3.45 -7.97 2.31
C ALA A 16 3.91 -6.81 3.21
N THR A 17 3.06 -5.80 3.36
CA THR A 17 3.25 -4.62 4.21
C THR A 17 2.43 -4.70 5.51
N GLY A 18 1.55 -5.70 5.62
CA GLY A 18 0.68 -5.95 6.76
C GLY A 18 -0.20 -7.18 6.53
N ALA A 19 -1.23 -7.34 7.35
CA ALA A 19 -2.23 -8.40 7.24
C ALA A 19 -3.59 -7.80 6.88
N LEU A 20 -4.25 -8.36 5.87
CA LEU A 20 -5.64 -8.04 5.56
C LEU A 20 -6.54 -8.99 6.35
N VAL A 21 -7.59 -8.41 6.96
CA VAL A 21 -8.60 -9.15 7.71
C VAL A 21 -9.98 -8.84 7.13
N PRO A 22 -10.96 -9.76 7.25
CA PRO A 22 -12.32 -9.46 6.83
C PRO A 22 -12.88 -8.23 7.54
N MET A 23 -13.70 -7.47 6.83
CA MET A 23 -14.37 -6.29 7.38
C MET A 23 -15.18 -6.68 8.64
N ALA A 24 -15.12 -5.83 9.67
CA ALA A 24 -15.80 -6.03 10.96
C ALA A 24 -15.44 -7.34 11.70
N SER A 25 -14.27 -7.93 11.40
CA SER A 25 -13.77 -9.10 12.13
C SER A 25 -12.82 -8.69 13.25
N ASP A 26 -13.37 -8.49 14.45
CA ASP A 26 -12.58 -8.20 15.65
C ASP A 26 -11.61 -9.35 15.97
N GLU A 27 -12.07 -10.60 15.81
CA GLU A 27 -11.25 -11.79 15.99
C GLU A 27 -10.10 -11.85 14.97
N GLY A 28 -10.39 -11.58 13.69
CA GLY A 28 -9.36 -11.54 12.65
C GLY A 28 -8.29 -10.50 12.95
N MET A 29 -8.70 -9.31 13.39
CA MET A 29 -7.79 -8.25 13.79
C MET A 29 -6.94 -8.63 15.01
N ALA A 30 -7.55 -9.25 16.03
CA ALA A 30 -6.85 -9.70 17.23
C ALA A 30 -5.80 -10.78 16.91
N VAL A 31 -6.18 -11.78 16.11
CA VAL A 31 -5.28 -12.87 15.69
C VAL A 31 -4.12 -12.33 14.85
N ALA A 32 -4.39 -11.47 13.89
CA ALA A 32 -3.35 -10.88 13.04
C ALA A 32 -2.38 -10.01 13.87
N SER A 33 -2.92 -9.18 14.77
CA SER A 33 -2.12 -8.34 15.65
C SER A 33 -1.25 -9.18 16.58
N ALA A 34 -1.82 -10.23 17.20
CA ALA A 34 -1.08 -11.13 18.08
C ALA A 34 0.05 -11.86 17.33
N ALA A 35 -0.21 -12.33 16.09
CA ALA A 35 0.80 -12.97 15.26
C ALA A 35 1.97 -12.02 14.93
N ILE A 36 1.68 -10.77 14.55
CA ILE A 36 2.71 -9.77 14.23
C ILE A 36 3.49 -9.36 15.49
N LEU A 37 2.81 -9.16 16.62
CA LEU A 37 3.46 -8.73 17.85
C LEU A 37 4.31 -9.81 18.51
N SER A 38 3.98 -11.09 18.28
CA SER A 38 4.69 -12.24 18.86
C SER A 38 5.88 -12.71 18.02
N ASP A 39 6.04 -12.23 16.78
CA ASP A 39 7.14 -12.58 15.88
C ASP A 39 7.87 -11.32 15.40
N GLU A 40 9.03 -11.04 16.01
CA GLU A 40 9.83 -9.86 15.68
C GLU A 40 10.35 -9.89 14.23
N THR A 41 10.76 -11.05 13.74
CA THR A 41 11.28 -11.17 12.36
C THR A 41 10.18 -10.86 11.36
N LEU A 42 8.96 -11.34 11.60
CA LEU A 42 7.80 -10.97 10.79
C LEU A 42 7.55 -9.46 10.86
N ARG A 43 7.54 -8.88 12.06
CA ARG A 43 7.29 -7.45 12.28
C ARG A 43 8.29 -6.56 11.54
N GLU A 44 9.59 -6.83 11.68
CA GLU A 44 10.65 -6.08 10.99
C GLU A 44 10.52 -6.16 9.48
N ARG A 45 10.22 -7.36 8.95
CA ARG A 45 10.03 -7.56 7.51
C ARG A 45 8.84 -6.78 6.97
N LEU A 46 7.70 -6.85 7.65
CA LEU A 46 6.50 -6.09 7.27
C LEU A 46 6.79 -4.58 7.31
N ALA A 47 7.49 -4.10 8.33
CA ALA A 47 7.87 -2.70 8.46
C ALA A 47 8.80 -2.23 7.33
N ALA A 48 9.83 -3.01 6.98
CA ALA A 48 10.74 -2.70 5.88
C ALA A 48 10.01 -2.66 4.53
N ASN A 49 9.09 -3.60 4.30
CA ASN A 49 8.26 -3.63 3.11
C ASN A 49 7.30 -2.44 3.05
N ALA A 50 6.63 -2.12 4.16
CA ALA A 50 5.72 -0.99 4.25
C ALA A 50 6.44 0.34 3.98
N ALA A 51 7.66 0.52 4.50
CA ALA A 51 8.48 1.70 4.23
C ALA A 51 8.84 1.81 2.73
N ARG A 52 9.27 0.69 2.12
CA ARG A 52 9.58 0.65 0.69
C ARG A 52 8.35 0.96 -0.16
N ASP A 53 7.22 0.32 0.11
CA ASP A 53 5.95 0.55 -0.59
C ASP A 53 5.49 2.00 -0.46
N ALA A 54 5.59 2.58 0.74
CA ALA A 54 5.22 3.95 0.99
C ALA A 54 6.07 4.95 0.21
N ILE A 55 7.39 4.72 0.11
CA ILE A 55 8.27 5.58 -0.70
C ILE A 55 7.89 5.51 -2.18
N HIS A 56 7.64 4.31 -2.71
CA HIS A 56 7.28 4.17 -4.13
C HIS A 56 5.90 4.78 -4.44
N ARG A 57 4.89 4.48 -3.62
CA ARG A 57 3.51 4.86 -3.89
C ARG A 57 3.17 6.27 -3.43
N PHE A 58 3.78 6.76 -2.37
CA PHE A 58 3.41 8.03 -1.75
C PHE A 58 4.55 9.05 -1.71
N SER A 59 5.59 8.90 -2.55
CA SER A 59 6.61 9.94 -2.73
C SER A 59 5.97 11.29 -3.08
N LEU A 60 6.21 12.29 -2.23
CA LEU A 60 5.71 13.65 -2.43
C LEU A 60 6.25 14.26 -3.72
N THR A 61 7.54 14.06 -3.99
CA THR A 61 8.17 14.52 -5.23
C THR A 61 7.48 13.95 -6.46
N ARG A 62 7.16 12.64 -6.44
CA ARG A 62 6.44 11.97 -7.53
C ARG A 62 5.03 12.54 -7.67
N GLN A 63 4.29 12.65 -6.56
CA GLN A 63 2.92 13.18 -6.57
C GLN A 63 2.86 14.61 -7.11
N ILE A 64 3.79 15.48 -6.72
CA ILE A 64 3.85 16.86 -7.23
C ILE A 64 4.14 16.87 -8.73
N ALA A 65 5.14 16.11 -9.18
CA ALA A 65 5.50 16.03 -10.59
C ALA A 65 4.31 15.55 -11.44
N GLU A 66 3.71 14.42 -11.06
CA GLU A 66 2.55 13.85 -11.76
C GLU A 66 1.34 14.80 -11.77
N THR A 67 1.11 15.52 -10.67
CA THR A 67 0.03 16.50 -10.60
C THR A 67 0.29 17.69 -11.52
N VAL A 68 1.52 18.21 -11.55
CA VAL A 68 1.90 19.33 -12.43
C VAL A 68 1.81 18.91 -13.89
N ASP A 69 2.31 17.73 -14.25
CA ASP A 69 2.24 17.19 -15.61
C ASP A 69 0.78 17.09 -16.07
N TRP A 70 -0.10 16.56 -15.23
CA TRP A 70 -1.54 16.51 -15.51
C TRP A 70 -2.16 17.90 -15.74
N TYR A 71 -1.79 18.92 -14.96
CA TYR A 71 -2.26 20.29 -15.20
C TYR A 71 -1.72 20.88 -16.51
N CYS A 72 -0.48 20.55 -16.88
CA CYS A 72 0.09 20.96 -18.17
C CYS A 72 -0.69 20.33 -19.34
N GLU A 73 -0.97 19.02 -19.27
CA GLU A 73 -1.79 18.31 -20.27
C GLU A 73 -3.17 18.95 -20.44
N ILE A 74 -3.84 19.27 -19.33
CA ILE A 74 -5.14 19.94 -19.35
C ILE A 74 -5.04 21.30 -20.05
N ARG A 75 -4.04 22.11 -19.69
CA ARG A 75 -3.85 23.44 -20.27
C ARG A 75 -3.60 23.36 -21.77
N GLU A 76 -2.74 22.46 -22.21
CA GLU A 76 -2.43 22.25 -23.63
C GLU A 76 -3.68 21.83 -24.42
N ARG A 77 -4.48 20.90 -23.88
CA ARG A 77 -5.74 20.48 -24.48
C ARG A 77 -6.72 21.64 -24.63
N PHE A 78 -6.80 22.55 -23.65
CA PHE A 78 -7.67 23.71 -23.73
C PHE A 78 -7.20 24.75 -24.77
N SER A 79 -5.90 24.98 -24.90
CA SER A 79 -5.37 25.88 -25.93
C SER A 79 -5.71 25.40 -27.35
N GLN A 80 -5.58 24.10 -27.61
CA GLN A 80 -5.91 23.49 -28.91
C GLN A 80 -7.39 23.64 -29.29
N LEU A 81 -8.29 23.71 -28.31
CA LEU A 81 -9.72 23.92 -28.51
C LEU A 81 -10.09 25.38 -28.79
N GLN A 82 -9.23 26.34 -28.47
CA GLN A 82 -9.47 27.76 -28.75
C GLN A 82 -8.93 28.18 -30.14
N ASP A 83 -7.99 27.41 -30.68
CA ASP A 83 -7.40 27.64 -32.00
C ASP A 83 -8.13 26.89 -33.14
N SER A 84 -9.22 26.17 -32.84
CA SER A 84 -10.11 25.47 -33.79
C SER A 84 -11.49 26.13 -33.89
#